data_AF-A0A834DA23-F1
#
_entry.id   AF-A0A834DA23-F1
#
_cell.length_a   1.000
_cell.length_b   1.000
_cell.length_c   1.000
_cell.angle_alpha   90.00
_cell.angle_beta   90.00
_cell.angle_gamma   90.00
#
_symmetry.space_group_name_H-M   'P 1'
#
loop_
_entity.id
_entity.type
_entity.pdbx_description
1 polymer ?
#
loop_
_entity_poly.entity_id
_entity_poly.type
_entity_poly.pdbx_seq_one_letter_code
_entity_poly.pdbx_strand_id
1 'polypeptide(L)'
;MLGGPGPGPTSVVVDEGAIARPFWIKFRSDSVFALYSPFVLCLASGDLNSNAFLHFVSQDVHFLKAFALAYELAEDCADDDDDKSGIRDLRKRVVQRLKSHDTLVREWGFELPDEKVSSDATVKYTDFLMAAASGRVQGENVPGRIATPFERTKVAAYILGAIAPCMRLYSSISREIQAVLVPADNSHIYKKWLDSYSSKTYEEFALQVEDMVDKLSISLTGEELKVIEKLYYQAIKLEVDFFATQPISQQTIVPLARVLDPAERRLTIFCDFDLTCTAFDSSAILAEIAIITAPKANSDGSETQLARMSSADLRSTWGVLSTQYTEEFEQCIESIMDSRKVEKFNYEGLNKALEQVAEFEKRANTRVVNSGVLKGLHLEDIKRAGQRLILQEGCRGFFQKIVKNDTLKTVVHVLSYSWCGDLIRSAFSSGDLDELKVHANELTYEESVTTGDIVMKVESPMEKLQDFNDILNECNSEGKHLTVYIGGSVGDLLCLLQADIGIVIGSSSSLRRLGDHFGVSFVPLFTGLVKKQRELVKDGSCNWKGLSGILYTVSSWAEIHAFILGS
;
A
#
# COMPACT_ATOMS: atom_id res chain seq x y z
N MET A 1 -12.04 4.86 33.36
CA MET A 1 -12.27 3.51 33.92
C MET A 1 -11.42 2.53 33.14
N LEU A 2 -10.71 1.65 33.85
CA LEU A 2 -9.76 0.69 33.29
C LEU A 2 -10.52 -0.42 32.53
N GLY A 3 -10.54 -0.34 31.21
CA GLY A 3 -10.99 -1.42 30.34
C GLY A 3 -9.94 -2.53 30.30
N GLY A 4 -10.34 -3.75 30.66
CA GLY A 4 -9.50 -4.94 30.56
C GLY A 4 -9.07 -5.21 29.10
N PRO A 5 -7.98 -5.95 28.89
CA PRO A 5 -7.49 -6.24 27.55
C PRO A 5 -8.53 -7.12 26.84
N GLY A 6 -9.11 -6.58 25.77
CA GLY A 6 -9.78 -7.40 24.76
C GLY A 6 -8.79 -8.46 24.22
N PRO A 7 -9.29 -9.55 23.61
CA PRO A 7 -8.42 -10.59 23.11
C PRO A 7 -7.44 -9.96 22.11
N GLY A 8 -6.17 -9.93 22.50
CA GLY A 8 -5.10 -9.44 21.64
C GLY A 8 -5.08 -10.24 20.34
N PRO A 9 -4.41 -9.73 19.29
CA PRO A 9 -4.12 -10.53 18.11
C PRO A 9 -3.50 -11.84 18.60
N THR A 10 -4.05 -12.97 18.16
CA THR A 10 -3.50 -14.30 18.41
C THR A 10 -2.00 -14.19 18.26
N SER A 11 -1.26 -14.38 19.36
CA SER A 11 0.19 -14.31 19.35
C SER A 11 0.65 -15.39 18.38
N VAL A 12 1.03 -14.96 17.17
CA VAL A 12 1.73 -15.82 16.24
C VAL A 12 3.03 -16.14 16.97
N VAL A 13 3.16 -17.38 17.41
CA VAL A 13 4.45 -17.90 17.87
C VAL A 13 5.37 -17.75 16.67
N VAL A 14 6.19 -16.71 16.69
CA VAL A 14 7.28 -16.56 15.73
C VAL A 14 8.27 -17.63 16.17
N ASP A 15 8.27 -18.75 15.46
CA ASP A 15 9.26 -19.80 15.67
C ASP A 15 10.64 -19.17 15.42
N GLU A 16 11.56 -19.27 16.38
CA GLU A 16 12.82 -18.50 16.44
C GLU A 16 13.83 -18.84 15.30
N GLY A 17 13.41 -19.59 14.27
CA GLY A 17 14.18 -19.88 13.06
C GLY A 17 13.41 -19.71 11.73
N ALA A 18 12.14 -19.30 11.74
CA ALA A 18 11.35 -19.16 10.51
C ALA A 18 11.61 -17.82 9.80
N ILE A 19 11.97 -17.86 8.51
CA ILE A 19 12.32 -16.68 7.70
C ILE A 19 11.39 -16.46 6.50
N ALA A 20 10.76 -17.51 5.98
CA ALA A 20 9.96 -17.44 4.76
C ALA A 20 8.74 -16.53 4.94
N ARG A 21 8.01 -16.67 6.05
CA ARG A 21 6.85 -15.82 6.37
C ARG A 21 7.26 -14.36 6.61
N PRO A 22 8.30 -14.03 7.42
CA PRO A 22 8.84 -12.68 7.50
C PRO A 22 9.19 -12.06 6.14
N PHE A 23 9.83 -12.81 5.24
CA PHE A 23 10.16 -12.33 3.90
C PHE A 23 8.90 -12.05 3.06
N TRP A 24 7.92 -12.95 3.08
CA TRP A 24 6.64 -12.70 2.41
C TRP A 24 5.97 -11.42 2.92
N ILE A 25 5.92 -11.22 4.24
CA ILE A 25 5.34 -10.01 4.85
C ILE A 25 6.11 -8.76 4.39
N LYS A 26 7.44 -8.81 4.40
CA LYS A 26 8.32 -7.71 4.03
C LYS A 26 8.16 -7.27 2.57
N PHE A 27 8.01 -8.23 1.65
CA PHE A 27 7.92 -7.96 0.21
C PHE A 27 6.49 -8.04 -0.34
N ARG A 28 5.49 -8.10 0.55
CA ARG A 28 4.08 -8.12 0.16
C ARG A 28 3.66 -6.85 -0.58
N SER A 29 4.26 -5.71 -0.24
CA SER A 29 3.99 -4.44 -0.94
C SER A 29 4.41 -4.50 -2.42
N ASP A 30 5.48 -5.22 -2.76
CA ASP A 30 5.88 -5.43 -4.16
C ASP A 30 4.93 -6.39 -4.89
N SER A 31 4.40 -7.42 -4.23
CA SER A 31 3.49 -8.38 -4.89
C SER A 31 2.14 -7.77 -5.30
N VAL A 32 1.74 -6.66 -4.67
CA VAL A 32 0.56 -5.87 -5.05
C VAL A 32 0.61 -5.43 -6.51
N PHE A 33 1.80 -5.14 -7.05
CA PHE A 33 1.94 -4.71 -8.45
C PHE A 33 1.55 -5.80 -9.45
N ALA A 34 1.73 -7.08 -9.10
CA ALA A 34 1.23 -8.19 -9.91
C ALA A 34 -0.31 -8.25 -9.85
N LEU A 35 -0.90 -8.13 -8.65
CA LEU A 35 -2.35 -8.17 -8.45
C LEU A 35 -3.09 -7.08 -9.22
N TYR A 36 -2.51 -5.88 -9.25
CA TYR A 36 -3.07 -4.71 -9.95
C TYR A 36 -2.62 -4.60 -11.41
N SER A 37 -1.93 -5.61 -11.95
CA SER A 37 -1.58 -5.65 -13.36
C SER A 37 -2.85 -5.70 -14.24
N PRO A 38 -2.81 -5.14 -15.46
CA PRO A 38 -3.95 -5.20 -16.37
C PRO A 38 -4.39 -6.65 -16.66
N PHE A 39 -3.43 -7.59 -16.73
CA PHE A 39 -3.69 -9.00 -16.90
C PHE A 39 -4.49 -9.60 -15.75
N VAL A 40 -4.03 -9.43 -14.51
CA VAL A 40 -4.71 -10.01 -13.34
C VAL A 40 -6.07 -9.36 -13.11
N LEU A 41 -6.20 -8.05 -13.35
CA LEU A 41 -7.49 -7.38 -13.25
C LEU A 41 -8.51 -7.97 -14.24
N CYS A 42 -8.12 -8.13 -15.51
CA CYS A 42 -8.97 -8.74 -16.53
C CYS A 42 -9.29 -10.22 -16.24
N LEU A 43 -8.31 -10.94 -15.68
CA LEU A 43 -8.51 -12.33 -15.24
C LEU A 43 -9.60 -12.39 -14.15
N ALA A 44 -9.57 -11.46 -13.20
CA ALA A 44 -10.51 -11.37 -12.09
C ALA A 44 -11.92 -10.90 -12.50
N SER A 45 -12.02 -10.03 -13.51
CA SER A 45 -13.30 -9.64 -14.09
C SER A 45 -13.95 -10.71 -14.95
N GLY A 46 -13.17 -11.70 -15.40
CA GLY A 46 -13.65 -12.81 -16.25
C GLY A 46 -13.72 -12.44 -17.74
N ASP A 47 -13.13 -11.33 -18.13
CA ASP A 47 -13.11 -10.78 -19.49
C ASP A 47 -11.72 -10.87 -20.14
N LEU A 48 -10.72 -11.44 -19.48
CA LEU A 48 -9.40 -11.67 -20.10
C LEU A 48 -9.56 -12.38 -21.44
N ASN A 49 -8.88 -11.90 -22.48
CA ASN A 49 -8.83 -12.60 -23.76
C ASN A 49 -8.19 -13.98 -23.59
N SER A 50 -8.86 -15.03 -24.09
CA SER A 50 -8.38 -16.40 -23.91
C SER A 50 -7.01 -16.66 -24.54
N ASN A 51 -6.61 -15.94 -25.60
CA ASN A 51 -5.26 -16.07 -26.17
C ASN A 51 -4.20 -15.52 -25.22
N ALA A 52 -4.48 -14.43 -24.49
CA ALA A 52 -3.58 -13.90 -23.48
C ALA A 52 -3.43 -14.88 -22.32
N PHE A 53 -4.55 -15.46 -21.86
CA PHE A 53 -4.53 -16.50 -20.83
C PHE A 53 -3.77 -17.75 -21.29
N LEU A 54 -4.01 -18.22 -22.51
CA LEU A 54 -3.33 -19.38 -23.08
C LEU A 54 -1.83 -19.14 -23.26
N HIS A 55 -1.43 -17.94 -23.69
CA HIS A 55 -0.03 -17.56 -23.74
C HIS A 55 0.59 -17.63 -22.34
N PHE A 56 -0.01 -16.99 -21.34
CA PHE A 56 0.45 -17.05 -19.95
C PHE A 56 0.61 -18.49 -19.44
N VAL A 57 -0.41 -19.33 -19.59
CA VAL A 57 -0.37 -20.73 -19.16
C VAL A 57 0.63 -21.55 -19.98
N SER A 58 0.85 -21.24 -21.25
CA SER A 58 1.89 -21.92 -22.04
C SER A 58 3.29 -21.69 -21.48
N GLN A 59 3.53 -20.57 -20.79
CA GLN A 59 4.82 -20.27 -20.17
C GLN A 59 5.10 -21.14 -18.93
N ASP A 60 4.06 -21.61 -18.23
CA ASP A 60 4.18 -22.45 -17.01
C ASP A 60 5.06 -23.70 -17.27
N VAL A 61 5.04 -24.26 -18.49
CA VAL A 61 5.86 -25.43 -18.84
C VAL A 61 7.37 -25.15 -18.67
N HIS A 62 7.81 -23.93 -18.94
CA HIS A 62 9.21 -23.52 -18.83
C HIS A 62 9.60 -23.32 -17.36
N PHE A 63 8.73 -22.68 -16.58
CA PHE A 63 8.91 -22.55 -15.14
C PHE A 63 8.95 -23.93 -14.45
N LEU A 64 8.01 -24.82 -14.76
CA LEU A 64 7.96 -26.17 -14.19
C LEU A 64 9.21 -27.00 -14.53
N LYS A 65 9.75 -26.88 -15.75
CA LYS A 65 11.02 -27.52 -16.12
C LYS A 65 12.20 -26.96 -15.33
N ALA A 66 12.29 -25.63 -15.22
CA ALA A 66 13.34 -24.98 -14.44
C ALA A 66 13.23 -25.34 -12.95
N PHE A 67 12.03 -25.37 -12.39
CA PHE A 67 11.77 -25.76 -11.00
C PHE A 67 12.15 -27.21 -10.76
N ALA A 68 11.77 -28.13 -11.65
CA ALA A 68 12.14 -29.54 -11.52
C ALA A 68 13.66 -29.75 -11.46
N LEU A 69 14.41 -29.04 -12.32
CA LEU A 69 15.87 -29.07 -12.32
C LEU A 69 16.46 -28.36 -11.08
N ALA A 70 15.89 -27.24 -10.66
CA ALA A 70 16.32 -26.53 -9.47
C ALA A 70 16.13 -27.40 -8.20
N TYR A 71 14.99 -28.08 -8.06
CA TYR A 71 14.77 -29.03 -6.97
C TYR A 71 15.72 -30.23 -7.03
N GLU A 72 16.08 -30.71 -8.22
CA GLU A 72 17.08 -31.78 -8.37
C GLU A 72 18.46 -31.31 -7.88
N LEU A 73 18.87 -30.11 -8.27
CA LEU A 73 20.13 -29.52 -7.80
C LEU A 73 20.11 -29.24 -6.30
N ALA A 74 18.97 -28.80 -5.75
CA ALA A 74 18.81 -28.60 -4.31
C ALA A 74 18.89 -29.95 -3.55
N GLU A 75 18.28 -31.01 -4.09
CA GLU A 75 18.36 -32.36 -3.53
C GLU A 75 19.81 -32.86 -3.51
N ASP A 76 20.55 -32.68 -4.62
CA ASP A 76 21.95 -33.07 -4.69
C ASP A 76 22.82 -32.30 -3.68
N CYS A 77 22.42 -31.06 -3.35
CA CYS A 77 23.13 -30.17 -2.46
C CYS A 77 22.78 -30.36 -0.97
N ALA A 78 21.64 -30.96 -0.65
CA ALA A 78 21.27 -31.28 0.72
C ALA A 78 22.18 -32.37 1.31
N ASP A 79 22.60 -32.21 2.57
CA ASP A 79 23.47 -33.18 3.26
C ASP A 79 22.67 -34.30 3.94
N ASP A 80 21.63 -33.91 4.70
CA ASP A 80 20.78 -34.81 5.48
C ASP A 80 19.76 -35.57 4.61
N ASP A 81 19.51 -36.83 4.95
CA ASP A 81 18.62 -37.68 4.16
C ASP A 81 17.13 -37.30 4.31
N ASP A 82 16.72 -36.72 5.44
CA ASP A 82 15.36 -36.19 5.60
C ASP A 82 15.17 -34.92 4.74
N ASP A 83 16.19 -34.05 4.66
CA ASP A 83 16.18 -32.88 3.78
C ASP A 83 16.08 -33.29 2.30
N LYS A 84 16.91 -34.25 1.87
CA LYS A 84 16.83 -34.82 0.50
C LYS A 84 15.46 -35.41 0.22
N SER A 85 14.89 -36.16 1.17
CA SER A 85 13.57 -36.76 1.03
C SER A 85 12.49 -35.70 0.85
N GLY A 86 12.49 -34.65 1.68
CA GLY A 86 11.56 -33.54 1.58
C GLY A 86 11.67 -32.80 0.24
N ILE A 87 12.88 -32.46 -0.19
CA ILE A 87 13.13 -31.79 -1.48
C ILE A 87 12.69 -32.68 -2.66
N ARG A 88 12.98 -33.99 -2.58
CA ARG A 88 12.54 -34.96 -3.59
C ARG A 88 11.03 -35.01 -3.72
N ASP A 89 10.30 -34.91 -2.62
CA ASP A 89 8.84 -34.88 -2.65
C ASP A 89 8.30 -33.59 -3.26
N LEU A 90 8.93 -32.43 -3.01
CA LEU A 90 8.64 -31.19 -3.73
C LEU A 90 8.89 -31.34 -5.25
N ARG A 91 10.04 -31.93 -5.63
CA ARG A 91 10.38 -32.24 -7.02
C ARG A 91 9.34 -33.12 -7.70
N LYS A 92 8.91 -34.20 -7.04
CA LYS A 92 7.88 -35.13 -7.55
C LYS A 92 6.58 -34.40 -7.86
N ARG A 93 6.14 -33.47 -6.98
CA ARG A 93 4.91 -32.67 -7.20
C ARG A 93 5.02 -31.81 -8.46
N VAL A 94 6.14 -31.12 -8.65
CA VAL A 94 6.39 -30.31 -9.86
C VAL A 94 6.45 -31.18 -11.11
N VAL A 95 7.18 -32.29 -11.08
CA VAL A 95 7.27 -33.22 -12.22
C VAL A 95 5.93 -33.83 -12.57
N GLN A 96 5.11 -34.17 -11.57
CA GLN A 96 3.74 -34.66 -11.80
C GLN A 96 2.88 -33.58 -12.44
N ARG A 97 2.93 -32.34 -11.95
CA ARG A 97 2.21 -31.21 -12.54
C ARG A 97 2.64 -30.94 -13.98
N LEU A 98 3.94 -31.02 -14.27
CA LEU A 98 4.49 -30.89 -15.62
C LEU A 98 3.97 -31.98 -16.56
N LYS A 99 3.95 -33.25 -16.11
CA LYS A 99 3.44 -34.38 -16.90
C LYS A 99 1.95 -34.28 -17.19
N SER A 100 1.18 -33.74 -16.24
CA SER A 100 -0.27 -33.58 -16.36
C SER A 100 -0.68 -32.22 -16.92
N HIS A 101 0.25 -31.35 -17.31
CA HIS A 101 -0.03 -29.96 -17.65
C HIS A 101 -1.10 -29.84 -18.75
N ASP A 102 -0.91 -30.50 -19.88
CA ASP A 102 -1.88 -30.47 -21.00
C ASP A 102 -3.25 -31.01 -20.60
N THR A 103 -3.28 -32.05 -19.76
CA THR A 103 -4.54 -32.60 -19.23
C THR A 103 -5.24 -31.59 -18.32
N LEU A 104 -4.51 -30.92 -17.43
CA LEU A 104 -5.05 -29.88 -16.55
C LEU A 104 -5.63 -28.72 -17.35
N VAL A 105 -4.95 -28.27 -18.41
CA VAL A 105 -5.45 -27.19 -19.27
C VAL A 105 -6.75 -27.60 -19.98
N ARG A 106 -6.84 -28.84 -20.47
CA ARG A 106 -8.08 -29.40 -21.03
C ARG A 106 -9.19 -29.50 -19.99
N GLU A 107 -8.88 -29.90 -18.76
CA GLU A 107 -9.84 -29.92 -17.66
C GLU A 107 -10.37 -28.53 -17.32
N TRP A 108 -9.54 -27.49 -17.47
CA TRP A 108 -9.94 -26.09 -17.37
C TRP A 108 -10.83 -25.62 -18.53
N GLY A 109 -10.90 -26.38 -19.63
CA GLY A 109 -11.73 -26.08 -20.80
C GLY A 109 -10.97 -25.40 -21.94
N PHE A 110 -9.64 -25.47 -21.92
CA PHE A 110 -8.78 -24.82 -22.91
C PHE A 110 -7.88 -25.84 -23.62
N GLU A 111 -7.38 -25.48 -24.78
CA GLU A 111 -6.35 -26.24 -25.50
C GLU A 111 -5.12 -25.36 -25.66
N LEU A 112 -3.95 -25.86 -25.25
CA LEU A 112 -2.71 -25.12 -25.38
C LEU A 112 -2.36 -24.90 -26.85
N PRO A 113 -1.84 -23.71 -27.21
CA PRO A 113 -1.28 -23.50 -28.54
C PRO A 113 -0.04 -24.38 -28.73
N ASP A 114 0.29 -24.70 -29.99
CA ASP A 114 1.56 -25.33 -30.40
C ASP A 114 2.71 -24.32 -30.26
N GLU A 115 2.95 -23.81 -29.06
CA GLU A 115 3.94 -22.75 -28.83
C GLU A 115 5.18 -23.29 -28.11
N LYS A 116 6.36 -22.93 -28.63
CA LYS A 116 7.68 -23.40 -28.16
C LYS A 116 8.60 -22.26 -27.72
N VAL A 117 8.13 -21.02 -27.75
CA VAL A 117 8.96 -19.83 -27.54
C VAL A 117 8.68 -19.29 -26.14
N SER A 118 9.73 -19.23 -25.33
CA SER A 118 9.68 -18.59 -24.02
C SER A 118 9.65 -17.07 -24.17
N SER A 119 8.80 -16.41 -23.40
CA SER A 119 8.81 -14.95 -23.30
C SER A 119 10.11 -14.46 -22.65
N ASP A 120 10.49 -13.21 -22.92
CA ASP A 120 11.67 -12.60 -22.29
C ASP A 120 11.58 -12.62 -20.76
N ALA A 121 10.39 -12.38 -20.17
CA ALA A 121 10.19 -12.44 -18.73
C ALA A 121 10.36 -13.87 -18.18
N THR A 122 9.84 -14.88 -18.91
CA THR A 122 10.05 -16.30 -18.58
C THR A 122 11.55 -16.65 -18.59
N VAL A 123 12.28 -16.21 -19.62
CA VAL A 123 13.73 -16.44 -19.72
C VAL A 123 14.47 -15.77 -18.56
N LYS A 124 14.19 -14.50 -18.27
CA LYS A 124 14.83 -13.80 -17.14
C LYS A 124 14.65 -14.53 -15.81
N TYR A 125 13.45 -15.02 -15.50
CA TYR A 125 13.22 -15.76 -14.26
C TYR A 125 13.97 -17.09 -14.28
N THR A 126 13.81 -17.88 -15.34
CA THR A 126 14.41 -19.22 -15.40
C THR A 126 15.94 -19.14 -15.37
N ASP A 127 16.55 -18.16 -16.05
CA ASP A 127 18.00 -17.88 -15.97
C ASP A 127 18.43 -17.45 -14.57
N PHE A 128 17.66 -16.58 -13.91
CA PHE A 128 17.92 -16.19 -12.52
C PHE A 128 17.91 -17.41 -11.58
N LEU A 129 16.91 -18.27 -11.72
CA LEU A 129 16.80 -19.48 -10.90
C LEU A 129 17.98 -20.44 -11.17
N MET A 130 18.37 -20.61 -12.44
CA MET A 130 19.55 -21.42 -12.79
C MET A 130 20.86 -20.83 -12.27
N ALA A 131 20.98 -19.51 -12.25
CA ALA A 131 22.12 -18.83 -11.66
C ALA A 131 22.20 -19.07 -10.14
N ALA A 132 21.06 -18.94 -9.44
CA ALA A 132 20.95 -19.27 -8.02
C ALA A 132 21.31 -20.74 -7.75
N ALA A 133 20.80 -21.67 -8.58
CA ALA A 133 21.09 -23.09 -8.46
C ALA A 133 22.54 -23.46 -8.77
N SER A 134 23.22 -22.65 -9.58
CA SER A 134 24.66 -22.80 -9.86
C SER A 134 25.56 -22.15 -8.81
N GLY A 135 25.01 -21.59 -7.73
CA GLY A 135 25.76 -20.87 -6.69
C GLY A 135 26.31 -19.52 -7.13
N ARG A 136 25.81 -18.94 -8.23
CA ARG A 136 26.20 -17.61 -8.73
C ARG A 136 25.25 -16.56 -8.18
N VAL A 137 25.44 -16.16 -6.93
CA VAL A 137 24.67 -15.06 -6.32
C VAL A 137 25.51 -13.78 -6.35
N GLN A 138 24.92 -12.65 -6.76
CA GLN A 138 25.64 -11.41 -7.07
C GLN A 138 26.72 -11.06 -6.03
N GLY A 139 28.00 -11.15 -6.44
CA GLY A 139 29.16 -10.73 -5.65
C GLY A 139 29.86 -11.82 -4.84
N GLU A 140 29.23 -12.99 -4.65
CA GLU A 140 29.84 -14.13 -3.98
C GLU A 140 29.90 -15.32 -4.94
N ASN A 141 31.09 -15.64 -5.43
CA ASN A 141 31.33 -16.96 -6.01
C ASN A 141 31.30 -17.95 -4.83
N VAL A 142 30.22 -18.71 -4.67
CA VAL A 142 30.28 -19.91 -3.83
C VAL A 142 31.43 -20.76 -4.38
N PRO A 143 32.46 -21.10 -3.57
CA PRO A 143 33.70 -21.67 -4.11
C PRO A 143 33.44 -22.91 -4.96
N GLY A 144 33.91 -22.86 -6.20
CA GLY A 144 33.86 -24.02 -7.09
C GLY A 144 34.66 -25.19 -6.52
N ARG A 145 34.04 -26.37 -6.55
CA ARG A 145 34.63 -27.73 -6.39
C ARG A 145 35.27 -28.10 -5.04
N ILE A 146 35.45 -27.18 -4.10
CA ILE A 146 35.79 -27.53 -2.70
C ILE A 146 34.65 -27.02 -1.81
N ALA A 147 33.48 -27.64 -1.94
CA ALA A 147 32.35 -27.35 -1.06
C ALA A 147 32.28 -28.41 0.02
N THR A 148 32.46 -28.01 1.28
CA THR A 148 32.08 -28.83 2.43
C THR A 148 30.58 -29.18 2.36
N PRO A 149 30.13 -30.28 2.98
CA PRO A 149 28.69 -30.60 3.01
C PRO A 149 27.83 -29.43 3.50
N PHE A 150 28.34 -28.66 4.47
CA PHE A 150 27.73 -27.43 4.95
C PHE A 150 27.56 -26.36 3.86
N GLU A 151 28.58 -26.11 3.03
CA GLU A 151 28.48 -25.15 1.92
C GLU A 151 27.51 -25.58 0.82
N ARG A 152 27.30 -26.89 0.64
CA ARG A 152 26.31 -27.41 -0.32
C ARG A 152 24.89 -27.18 0.20
N THR A 153 24.62 -27.44 1.48
CA THR A 153 23.29 -27.22 2.09
C THR A 153 22.84 -25.76 1.96
N LYS A 154 23.75 -24.78 2.02
CA LYS A 154 23.45 -23.36 1.76
C LYS A 154 22.85 -23.13 0.37
N VAL A 155 23.39 -23.80 -0.64
CA VAL A 155 22.89 -23.68 -2.02
C VAL A 155 21.47 -24.23 -2.13
N ALA A 156 21.14 -25.32 -1.42
CA ALA A 156 19.77 -25.83 -1.36
C ALA A 156 18.80 -24.79 -0.75
N ALA A 157 19.20 -24.12 0.34
CA ALA A 157 18.42 -23.04 0.95
C ALA A 157 18.23 -21.84 -0.02
N TYR A 158 19.27 -21.47 -0.76
CA TYR A 158 19.23 -20.37 -1.74
C TYR A 158 18.28 -20.68 -2.90
N ILE A 159 18.34 -21.90 -3.43
CA ILE A 159 17.44 -22.36 -4.49
C ILE A 159 15.98 -22.27 -4.01
N LEU A 160 15.69 -22.82 -2.84
CA LEU A 160 14.32 -22.83 -2.32
C LEU A 160 13.84 -21.43 -1.97
N GLY A 161 14.72 -20.56 -1.46
CA GLY A 161 14.44 -19.14 -1.26
C GLY A 161 14.08 -18.40 -2.55
N ALA A 162 14.64 -18.81 -3.69
CA ALA A 162 14.29 -18.29 -5.01
C ALA A 162 13.01 -18.89 -5.63
N ILE A 163 12.50 -20.02 -5.10
CA ILE A 163 11.27 -20.68 -5.57
C ILE A 163 10.05 -20.31 -4.70
N ALA A 164 10.23 -20.27 -3.38
CA ALA A 164 9.19 -19.99 -2.39
C ALA A 164 8.27 -18.79 -2.72
N PRO A 165 8.79 -17.61 -3.14
CA PRO A 165 7.93 -16.46 -3.44
C PRO A 165 6.94 -16.71 -4.57
N CYS A 166 7.31 -17.43 -5.63
CA CYS A 166 6.40 -17.76 -6.74
C CYS A 166 5.22 -18.61 -6.23
N MET A 167 5.52 -19.65 -5.44
CA MET A 167 4.51 -20.54 -4.86
C MET A 167 3.51 -19.79 -3.99
N ARG A 168 4.03 -18.91 -3.11
CA ARG A 168 3.20 -18.08 -2.24
C ARG A 168 2.39 -17.04 -3.02
N LEU A 169 2.98 -16.42 -4.03
CA LEU A 169 2.34 -15.38 -4.85
C LEU A 169 1.12 -15.92 -5.60
N TYR A 170 1.24 -17.07 -6.26
CA TYR A 170 0.12 -17.68 -6.99
C TYR A 170 -1.03 -18.07 -6.08
N SER A 171 -0.75 -18.58 -4.87
CA SER A 171 -1.79 -18.83 -3.85
C SER A 171 -2.46 -17.50 -3.44
N SER A 172 -1.66 -16.47 -3.15
CA SER A 172 -2.16 -15.16 -2.71
C SER A 172 -3.05 -14.49 -3.76
N ILE A 173 -2.57 -14.32 -5.00
CA ILE A 173 -3.34 -13.70 -6.09
C ILE A 173 -4.63 -14.48 -6.35
N SER A 174 -4.56 -15.81 -6.45
CA SER A 174 -5.74 -16.63 -6.72
C SER A 174 -6.80 -16.48 -5.62
N ARG A 175 -6.38 -16.35 -4.35
CA ARG A 175 -7.32 -16.12 -3.23
C ARG A 175 -7.92 -14.73 -3.24
N GLU A 176 -7.16 -13.69 -3.57
CA GLU A 176 -7.67 -12.32 -3.73
C GLU A 176 -8.70 -12.25 -4.87
N ILE A 177 -8.45 -12.93 -6.00
CA ILE A 177 -9.41 -13.03 -7.09
C ILE A 177 -10.66 -13.79 -6.66
N GLN A 178 -10.52 -14.95 -5.99
CA GLN A 178 -11.68 -15.72 -5.51
C GLN A 178 -12.57 -14.94 -4.55
N ALA A 179 -11.98 -14.07 -3.71
CA ALA A 179 -12.73 -13.23 -2.78
C ALA A 179 -13.65 -12.22 -3.48
N VAL A 180 -13.38 -11.87 -4.74
CA VAL A 180 -14.19 -10.93 -5.54
C VAL A 180 -15.09 -11.62 -6.58
N LEU A 181 -15.00 -12.95 -6.70
CA LEU A 181 -15.94 -13.73 -7.49
C LEU A 181 -17.27 -13.86 -6.76
N VAL A 182 -18.38 -13.75 -7.50
CA VAL A 182 -19.70 -14.01 -6.94
C VAL A 182 -19.82 -15.52 -6.73
N PRO A 183 -20.15 -16.03 -5.52
CA PRO A 183 -20.17 -17.47 -5.24
C PRO A 183 -21.08 -18.30 -6.15
N ALA A 184 -22.12 -17.68 -6.73
CA ALA A 184 -23.07 -18.30 -7.65
C ALA A 184 -22.68 -18.16 -9.13
N ASP A 185 -21.58 -17.45 -9.45
CA ASP A 185 -21.13 -17.25 -10.82
C ASP A 185 -20.31 -18.44 -11.30
N ASN A 186 -21.02 -19.46 -11.80
CA ASN A 186 -20.42 -20.59 -12.50
C ASN A 186 -20.05 -20.25 -13.96
N SER A 187 -20.29 -19.02 -14.43
CA SER A 187 -20.00 -18.60 -15.81
C SER A 187 -18.57 -18.06 -16.00
N HIS A 188 -17.83 -17.88 -14.90
CA HIS A 188 -16.45 -17.40 -14.96
C HIS A 188 -15.52 -18.42 -15.64
N ILE A 189 -15.06 -18.11 -16.86
CA ILE A 189 -14.32 -19.03 -17.72
C ILE A 189 -12.98 -19.52 -17.12
N TYR A 190 -12.37 -18.74 -16.22
CA TYR A 190 -11.10 -19.09 -15.55
C TYR A 190 -11.27 -19.73 -14.18
N LYS A 191 -12.51 -20.03 -13.74
CA LYS A 191 -12.80 -20.48 -12.37
C LYS A 191 -12.00 -21.73 -11.98
N LYS A 192 -11.92 -22.74 -12.87
CA LYS A 192 -11.20 -23.98 -12.58
C LYS A 192 -9.69 -23.79 -12.40
N TRP A 193 -9.09 -22.86 -13.14
CA TRP A 193 -7.69 -22.49 -12.96
C TRP A 193 -7.49 -21.84 -11.58
N LEU A 194 -8.34 -20.86 -11.25
CA LEU A 194 -8.31 -20.19 -9.95
C LEU A 194 -8.51 -21.18 -8.79
N ASP A 195 -9.50 -22.07 -8.90
CA ASP A 195 -9.80 -23.10 -7.90
C ASP A 195 -8.59 -24.04 -7.67
N SER A 196 -7.80 -24.32 -8.72
CA SER A 196 -6.58 -25.14 -8.61
C SER A 196 -5.52 -24.48 -7.73
N TYR A 197 -5.25 -23.19 -7.96
CA TYR A 197 -4.23 -22.43 -7.23
C TYR A 197 -4.70 -21.91 -5.86
N SER A 198 -6.02 -21.77 -5.63
CA SER A 198 -6.59 -21.48 -4.31
C SER A 198 -6.94 -22.73 -3.50
N SER A 199 -6.64 -23.93 -4.01
CA SER A 199 -6.97 -25.19 -3.35
C SER A 199 -6.13 -25.41 -2.10
N LYS A 200 -6.69 -26.19 -1.14
CA LYS A 200 -5.95 -26.60 0.06
C LYS A 200 -4.66 -27.35 -0.30
N THR A 201 -4.68 -28.18 -1.34
CA THR A 201 -3.51 -28.94 -1.80
C THR A 201 -2.40 -28.04 -2.32
N TYR A 202 -2.73 -26.95 -3.01
CA TYR A 202 -1.72 -25.99 -3.46
C TYR A 202 -1.16 -25.17 -2.29
N GLU A 203 -2.02 -24.76 -1.36
CA GLU A 203 -1.58 -24.08 -0.12
C GLU A 203 -0.64 -24.95 0.72
N GLU A 204 -0.98 -26.24 0.89
CA GLU A 204 -0.10 -27.22 1.56
C GLU A 204 1.24 -27.37 0.82
N PHE A 205 1.25 -27.28 -0.51
CA PHE A 205 2.49 -27.32 -1.28
C PHE A 205 3.34 -26.06 -1.07
N ALA A 206 2.74 -24.86 -1.11
CA ALA A 206 3.44 -23.61 -0.84
C ALA A 206 4.05 -23.60 0.58
N LEU A 207 3.28 -24.04 1.58
CA LEU A 207 3.76 -24.18 2.97
C LEU A 207 4.92 -25.17 3.07
N GLN A 208 4.86 -26.32 2.40
CA GLN A 208 5.97 -27.28 2.43
C GLN A 208 7.27 -26.71 1.83
N VAL A 209 7.18 -25.82 0.83
CA VAL A 209 8.36 -25.13 0.29
C VAL A 209 8.91 -24.15 1.32
N GLU A 210 8.04 -23.37 1.98
CA GLU A 210 8.43 -22.42 3.03
C GLU A 210 9.04 -23.12 4.25
N ASP A 211 8.42 -24.21 4.72
CA ASP A 211 8.92 -25.03 5.82
C ASP A 211 10.32 -25.59 5.50
N MET A 212 10.57 -25.97 4.25
CA MET A 212 11.90 -26.43 3.83
C MET A 212 12.92 -25.29 3.76
N VAL A 213 12.52 -24.08 3.33
CA VAL A 213 13.38 -22.89 3.41
C VAL A 213 13.75 -22.62 4.87
N ASP A 214 12.76 -22.63 5.77
CA ASP A 214 12.97 -22.38 7.19
C ASP A 214 13.90 -23.44 7.79
N LYS A 215 13.64 -24.74 7.54
CA LYS A 215 14.47 -25.86 8.03
C LYS A 215 15.94 -25.73 7.60
N LEU A 216 16.20 -25.48 6.32
CA LEU A 216 17.56 -25.37 5.79
C LEU A 216 18.27 -24.07 6.23
N SER A 217 17.52 -23.09 6.71
CA SER A 217 18.05 -21.79 7.14
C SER A 217 18.49 -21.74 8.60
N ILE A 218 18.12 -22.72 9.42
CA ILE A 218 18.41 -22.75 10.87
C ILE A 218 19.91 -22.61 11.17
N SER A 219 20.76 -23.20 10.34
CA SER A 219 22.22 -23.22 10.56
C SER A 219 22.98 -22.07 9.88
N LEU A 220 22.26 -21.16 9.22
CA LEU A 220 22.86 -20.08 8.44
C LEU A 220 23.20 -18.87 9.32
N THR A 221 24.28 -18.18 8.93
CA THR A 221 24.69 -16.91 9.50
C THR A 221 23.80 -15.76 9.02
N GLY A 222 23.82 -14.63 9.73
CA GLY A 222 23.04 -13.45 9.34
C GLY A 222 23.36 -12.90 7.95
N GLU A 223 24.59 -13.05 7.45
CA GLU A 223 24.94 -12.65 6.08
C GLU A 223 24.35 -13.60 5.03
N GLU A 224 24.33 -14.91 5.31
CA GLU A 224 23.74 -15.92 4.42
C GLU A 224 22.20 -15.80 4.37
N LEU A 225 21.56 -15.45 5.49
CA LEU A 225 20.13 -15.14 5.51
C LEU A 225 19.79 -13.92 4.65
N LYS A 226 20.65 -12.89 4.63
CA LYS A 226 20.48 -11.73 3.72
C LYS A 226 20.61 -12.13 2.25
N VAL A 227 21.37 -13.18 1.93
CA VAL A 227 21.45 -13.72 0.56
C VAL A 227 20.11 -14.32 0.15
N ILE A 228 19.49 -15.14 1.01
CA ILE A 228 18.15 -15.69 0.78
C ILE A 228 17.14 -14.55 0.62
N GLU A 229 17.20 -13.54 1.49
CA GLU A 229 16.32 -12.37 1.41
C GLU A 229 16.41 -11.68 0.04
N LYS A 230 17.64 -11.44 -0.47
CA LYS A 230 17.86 -10.83 -1.79
C LYS A 230 17.33 -11.69 -2.93
N LEU A 231 17.52 -13.01 -2.86
CA LEU A 231 17.00 -13.96 -3.85
C LEU A 231 15.48 -13.98 -3.84
N TYR A 232 14.87 -14.01 -2.65
CA TYR A 232 13.43 -13.97 -2.47
C TYR A 232 12.85 -12.68 -3.07
N TYR A 233 13.46 -11.53 -2.75
CA TYR A 233 13.04 -10.24 -3.30
C TYR A 233 13.17 -10.17 -4.81
N GLN A 234 14.31 -10.64 -5.37
CA GLN A 234 14.53 -10.65 -6.81
C GLN A 234 13.52 -11.54 -7.54
N ALA A 235 13.15 -12.69 -6.97
CA ALA A 235 12.12 -13.56 -7.51
C ALA A 235 10.75 -12.85 -7.53
N ILE A 236 10.35 -12.16 -6.45
CA ILE A 236 9.10 -11.35 -6.45
C ILE A 236 9.12 -10.30 -7.57
N LYS A 237 10.23 -9.59 -7.77
CA LYS A 237 10.34 -8.59 -8.85
C LYS A 237 10.20 -9.21 -10.24
N LEU A 238 10.78 -10.40 -10.45
CA LEU A 238 10.68 -11.12 -11.71
C LEU A 238 9.28 -11.65 -11.97
N GLU A 239 8.56 -12.11 -10.94
CA GLU A 239 7.14 -12.45 -11.05
C GLU A 239 6.30 -11.23 -11.40
N VAL A 240 6.53 -10.09 -10.73
CA VAL A 240 5.82 -8.84 -11.03
C VAL A 240 6.07 -8.41 -12.48
N ASP A 241 7.33 -8.48 -12.97
CA ASP A 241 7.66 -8.22 -14.40
C ASP A 241 6.92 -9.20 -15.31
N PHE A 242 6.87 -10.49 -14.94
CA PHE A 242 6.14 -11.50 -15.69
C PHE A 242 4.64 -11.17 -15.82
N PHE A 243 3.94 -10.84 -14.72
CA PHE A 243 2.53 -10.42 -14.78
C PHE A 243 2.32 -9.11 -15.54
N ALA A 244 3.21 -8.12 -15.35
CA ALA A 244 3.11 -6.81 -15.97
C ALA A 244 3.34 -6.82 -17.49
N THR A 245 4.13 -7.78 -17.99
CA THR A 245 4.48 -7.92 -19.41
C THR A 245 3.56 -8.84 -20.19
N GLN A 246 2.57 -9.46 -19.54
CA GLN A 246 1.60 -10.31 -20.24
C GLN A 246 0.86 -9.52 -21.34
N PRO A 247 0.61 -10.14 -22.50
CA PRO A 247 -0.01 -9.47 -23.63
C PRO A 247 -1.46 -9.10 -23.30
N ILE A 248 -1.81 -7.83 -23.48
CA ILE A 248 -3.17 -7.31 -23.28
C ILE A 248 -3.57 -6.51 -24.51
N SER A 249 -4.53 -7.04 -25.28
CA SER A 249 -5.05 -6.40 -26.49
C SER A 249 -6.39 -5.68 -26.26
N GLN A 250 -7.00 -5.91 -25.09
CA GLN A 250 -8.30 -5.35 -24.72
C GLN A 250 -8.16 -4.09 -23.89
N GLN A 251 -9.23 -3.30 -23.82
CA GLN A 251 -9.24 -2.10 -22.98
C GLN A 251 -9.24 -2.46 -21.50
N THR A 252 -8.44 -1.73 -20.73
CA THR A 252 -8.31 -1.89 -19.29
C THR A 252 -8.52 -0.57 -18.58
N ILE A 253 -8.83 -0.62 -17.29
CA ILE A 253 -8.93 0.58 -16.43
C ILE A 253 -7.67 0.85 -15.60
N VAL A 254 -6.67 -0.04 -15.68
CA VAL A 254 -5.37 0.07 -14.99
C VAL A 254 -4.20 -0.15 -15.95
N PRO A 255 -3.02 0.42 -15.65
CA PRO A 255 -2.83 1.50 -14.69
C PRO A 255 -3.46 2.80 -15.19
N LEU A 256 -3.97 3.64 -14.29
CA LEU A 256 -4.71 4.86 -14.65
C LEU A 256 -3.90 5.77 -15.59
N ALA A 257 -2.59 5.87 -15.38
CA ALA A 257 -1.67 6.66 -16.18
C ALA A 257 -1.63 6.26 -17.68
N ARG A 258 -1.89 4.98 -18.00
CA ARG A 258 -1.95 4.51 -19.40
C ARG A 258 -3.32 4.69 -20.05
N VAL A 259 -4.37 4.73 -19.23
CA VAL A 259 -5.77 4.80 -19.68
C VAL A 259 -6.20 6.25 -19.94
N LEU A 260 -5.60 7.20 -19.22
CA LEU A 260 -5.83 8.63 -19.45
C LEU A 260 -5.10 9.07 -20.73
N ASP A 261 -5.84 9.57 -21.72
CA ASP A 261 -5.26 10.22 -22.88
C ASP A 261 -4.56 11.52 -22.44
N PRO A 262 -3.23 11.65 -22.61
CA PRO A 262 -2.47 12.84 -22.21
C PRO A 262 -2.91 14.13 -22.92
N ALA A 263 -3.60 14.02 -24.06
CA ALA A 263 -4.13 15.14 -24.82
C ALA A 263 -5.52 15.59 -24.34
N GLU A 264 -6.32 14.70 -23.74
CA GLU A 264 -7.72 14.96 -23.41
C GLU A 264 -8.02 15.08 -21.91
N ARG A 265 -7.21 14.45 -21.03
CA ARG A 265 -7.49 14.41 -19.59
C ARG A 265 -6.25 14.64 -18.75
N ARG A 266 -6.39 15.49 -17.74
CA ARG A 266 -5.38 15.74 -16.70
C ARG A 266 -5.76 15.01 -15.42
N LEU A 267 -4.78 14.55 -14.69
CA LEU A 267 -4.99 13.95 -13.36
C LEU A 267 -4.71 15.01 -12.29
N THR A 268 -5.68 15.29 -11.43
CA THR A 268 -5.48 16.11 -10.24
C THR A 268 -5.57 15.22 -9.01
N ILE A 269 -4.47 15.10 -8.27
CA ILE A 269 -4.41 14.31 -7.05
C ILE A 269 -4.44 15.25 -5.86
N PHE A 270 -5.41 15.07 -4.98
CA PHE A 270 -5.45 15.66 -3.67
C PHE A 270 -5.07 14.61 -2.64
N CYS A 271 -4.27 15.00 -1.66
CA CYS A 271 -3.85 14.11 -0.60
C CYS A 271 -3.90 14.82 0.74
N ASP A 272 -4.48 14.16 1.73
CA ASP A 272 -4.30 14.56 3.11
C ASP A 272 -2.88 14.22 3.61
N PHE A 273 -2.43 14.92 4.65
CA PHE A 273 -1.08 14.73 5.18
C PHE A 273 -1.05 13.83 6.43
N ASP A 274 -1.85 14.16 7.44
CA ASP A 274 -1.76 13.56 8.77
C ASP A 274 -2.31 12.13 8.80
N LEU A 275 -1.48 11.17 9.21
CA LEU A 275 -1.78 9.73 9.25
C LEU A 275 -2.07 9.10 7.87
N THR A 276 -2.31 9.92 6.84
CA THR A 276 -2.40 9.55 5.43
C THR A 276 -1.00 9.39 4.82
N CYS A 277 -0.19 10.46 4.88
CA CYS A 277 1.21 10.48 4.44
C CYS A 277 2.16 10.15 5.59
N THR A 278 1.87 10.62 6.79
CA THR A 278 2.76 10.50 7.95
C THR A 278 2.48 9.24 8.76
N ALA A 279 3.52 8.70 9.42
CA ALA A 279 3.34 7.61 10.39
C ALA A 279 2.77 8.09 11.73
N PHE A 280 2.96 9.38 12.04
CA PHE A 280 2.51 10.02 13.28
C PHE A 280 1.83 11.35 12.97
N ASP A 281 0.91 11.76 13.83
CA ASP A 281 0.17 13.00 13.71
C ASP A 281 1.10 14.23 13.83
N SER A 282 0.99 15.19 12.91
CA SER A 282 1.85 16.38 12.88
C SER A 282 1.66 17.29 14.08
N SER A 283 0.46 17.36 14.68
CA SER A 283 0.22 18.16 15.87
C SER A 283 1.00 17.62 17.08
N ALA A 284 1.07 16.29 17.22
CA ALA A 284 1.88 15.63 18.24
C ALA A 284 3.38 15.87 18.02
N ILE A 285 3.84 15.87 16.76
CA ILE A 285 5.23 16.20 16.42
C ILE A 285 5.55 17.65 16.83
N LEU A 286 4.68 18.61 16.50
CA LEU A 286 4.87 20.01 16.88
C LEU A 286 4.92 20.19 18.40
N ALA A 287 4.04 19.52 19.13
CA ALA A 287 4.03 19.53 20.58
C ALA A 287 5.32 18.96 21.17
N GLU A 288 5.83 17.84 20.64
CA GLU A 288 7.10 17.26 21.09
C GLU A 288 8.29 18.18 20.80
N ILE A 289 8.33 18.85 19.64
CA ILE A 289 9.36 19.88 19.36
C ILE A 289 9.25 20.99 20.41
N ALA A 290 8.04 21.44 20.73
CA ALA A 290 7.83 22.49 21.75
C ALA A 290 8.37 22.06 23.11
N ILE A 291 8.05 20.83 23.53
CA ILE A 291 8.46 20.26 24.82
C ILE A 291 9.98 20.08 24.91
N ILE A 292 10.62 19.58 23.85
CA ILE A 292 12.05 19.25 23.84
C ILE A 292 12.91 20.51 23.77
N THR A 293 12.45 21.54 23.04
CA THR A 293 13.20 22.80 22.85
C THR A 293 12.90 23.85 23.92
N ALA A 294 11.96 23.59 24.83
CA ALA A 294 11.62 24.51 25.90
C ALA A 294 12.69 24.58 27.00
N PRO A 295 12.84 25.74 27.67
CA PRO A 295 13.74 25.88 28.80
C PRO A 295 13.35 24.92 29.93
N LYS A 296 14.36 24.35 30.59
CA LYS A 296 14.16 23.61 31.84
C LYS A 296 13.85 24.61 32.95
N ALA A 297 12.98 24.24 33.88
CA ALA A 297 12.39 25.12 34.91
C ALA A 297 13.40 25.89 35.82
N ASN A 298 14.71 25.66 35.69
CA ASN A 298 15.77 26.22 36.55
C ASN A 298 16.90 26.90 35.74
N SER A 299 16.57 27.69 34.72
CA SER A 299 17.56 28.59 34.09
C SER A 299 17.44 29.97 34.73
N ASP A 300 18.44 30.34 35.54
CA ASP A 300 18.56 31.65 36.18
C ASP A 300 18.50 32.80 35.17
N GLY A 301 17.97 33.93 35.64
CA GLY A 301 17.29 34.93 34.81
C GLY A 301 18.11 35.68 33.77
N SER A 302 17.44 35.97 32.65
CA SER A 302 17.56 37.25 31.94
C SER A 302 16.21 37.57 31.28
N GLU A 303 15.67 38.75 31.60
CA GLU A 303 14.32 39.25 31.30
C GLU A 303 14.04 39.60 29.81
N THR A 304 14.74 38.97 28.87
CA THR A 304 14.61 39.33 27.43
C THR A 304 14.06 38.23 26.52
N GLN A 305 13.67 37.07 27.07
CA GLN A 305 13.01 36.03 26.27
C GLN A 305 11.49 36.11 26.43
N LEU A 306 10.77 36.20 25.31
CA LEU A 306 9.31 36.02 25.22
C LEU A 306 8.85 34.94 26.21
N ALA A 307 7.94 35.27 27.13
CA ALA A 307 7.44 34.36 28.17
C ALA A 307 6.93 33.04 27.54
N ARG A 308 7.80 32.02 27.54
CA ARG A 308 7.57 30.69 26.99
C ARG A 308 7.41 29.72 28.15
N MET A 309 6.47 28.80 28.03
CA MET A 309 6.21 27.76 29.02
C MET A 309 7.43 26.87 29.24
N SER A 310 7.58 26.34 30.46
CA SER A 310 8.59 25.33 30.75
C SER A 310 8.27 23.99 30.07
N SER A 311 9.26 23.12 29.90
CA SER A 311 9.05 21.77 29.34
C SER A 311 8.00 20.96 30.12
N ALA A 312 7.91 21.13 31.44
CA ALA A 312 6.94 20.43 32.28
C ALA A 312 5.51 20.97 32.08
N ASP A 313 5.37 22.30 32.01
CA ASP A 313 4.07 22.94 31.76
C ASP A 313 3.56 22.59 30.36
N LEU A 314 4.42 22.59 29.34
CA LEU A 314 4.06 22.20 27.98
C LEU A 314 3.54 20.76 27.92
N ARG A 315 4.21 19.80 28.60
CA ARG A 315 3.72 18.41 28.66
C ARG A 315 2.35 18.33 29.33
N SER A 316 2.17 19.04 30.44
CA SER A 316 0.90 19.06 31.16
C SER A 316 -0.22 19.65 30.29
N THR A 317 0.02 20.81 29.69
CA THR A 317 -0.96 21.51 28.85
C THR A 317 -1.28 20.72 27.59
N TRP A 318 -0.28 20.14 26.91
CA TRP A 318 -0.52 19.27 25.76
C TRP A 318 -1.33 18.03 26.15
N GLY A 319 -1.02 17.41 27.28
CA GLY A 319 -1.78 16.26 27.78
C GLY A 319 -3.26 16.59 28.02
N VAL A 320 -3.56 17.77 28.60
CA VAL A 320 -4.93 18.25 28.78
C VAL A 320 -5.61 18.51 27.43
N LEU A 321 -4.96 19.25 26.53
CA LEU A 321 -5.52 19.59 25.21
C LEU A 321 -5.83 18.33 24.38
N SER A 322 -4.90 17.38 24.32
CA SER A 322 -5.05 16.13 23.56
C SER A 322 -6.14 15.22 24.14
N THR A 323 -6.22 15.12 25.48
CA THR A 323 -7.29 14.36 26.15
C THR A 323 -8.65 14.99 25.86
N GLN A 324 -8.78 16.30 26.06
CA GLN A 324 -10.01 17.04 25.83
C GLN A 324 -10.45 16.96 24.36
N TYR A 325 -9.51 17.09 23.41
CA TYR A 325 -9.80 16.92 21.98
C TYR A 325 -10.40 15.53 21.69
N THR A 326 -9.78 14.47 22.20
CA THR A 326 -10.22 13.09 21.94
C THR A 326 -11.62 12.85 22.50
N GLU A 327 -11.89 13.30 23.73
CA GLU A 327 -13.19 13.14 24.38
C GLU A 327 -14.29 13.94 23.69
N GLU A 328 -14.04 15.23 23.39
CA GLU A 328 -15.02 16.08 22.73
C GLU A 328 -15.26 15.69 21.26
N PHE A 329 -14.24 15.21 20.55
CA PHE A 329 -14.40 14.70 19.20
C PHE A 329 -15.31 13.47 19.18
N GLU A 330 -15.09 12.51 20.08
CA GLU A 330 -15.97 11.33 20.16
C GLU A 330 -17.41 11.73 20.53
N GLN A 331 -17.60 12.65 21.47
CA GLN A 331 -18.93 13.19 21.80
C GLN A 331 -19.59 13.87 20.59
N CYS A 332 -18.83 14.62 19.79
CA CYS A 332 -19.33 15.24 18.56
C CYS A 332 -19.78 14.17 17.56
N ILE A 333 -19.00 13.10 17.38
CA ILE A 333 -19.38 11.98 16.51
C ILE A 333 -20.63 11.28 17.04
N GLU A 334 -20.69 10.96 18.33
CA GLU A 334 -21.86 10.35 18.97
C GLU A 334 -23.13 11.20 18.78
N SER A 335 -23.03 12.51 18.96
CA SER A 335 -24.15 13.43 18.77
C SER A 335 -24.68 13.44 17.33
N ILE A 336 -23.80 13.31 16.33
CA ILE A 336 -24.21 13.17 14.93
C ILE A 336 -24.93 11.83 14.71
N MET A 337 -24.42 10.77 15.34
CA MET A 337 -24.91 9.40 15.21
C MET A 337 -26.27 9.15 15.88
N ASP A 338 -26.73 10.04 16.77
CA ASP A 338 -28.09 9.99 17.37
C ASP A 338 -29.22 10.17 16.33
N SER A 339 -28.88 10.71 15.16
CA SER A 339 -29.82 10.82 14.05
C SER A 339 -30.15 9.45 13.45
N ARG A 340 -31.25 9.35 12.68
CA ARG A 340 -31.61 8.08 12.04
C ARG A 340 -30.61 7.71 10.94
N LYS A 341 -29.94 6.56 11.09
CA LYS A 341 -29.13 5.94 10.02
C LYS A 341 -29.94 5.80 8.74
N VAL A 342 -29.34 6.22 7.62
CA VAL A 342 -29.97 6.12 6.30
C VAL A 342 -29.53 4.85 5.57
N GLU A 343 -30.42 4.28 4.76
CA GLU A 343 -30.12 3.09 3.93
C GLU A 343 -29.48 3.45 2.60
N LYS A 344 -29.72 4.67 2.11
CA LYS A 344 -29.20 5.18 0.84
C LYS A 344 -28.24 6.34 1.11
N PHE A 345 -27.22 6.45 0.28
CA PHE A 345 -26.25 7.54 0.34
C PHE A 345 -26.95 8.91 0.39
N ASN A 346 -26.69 9.67 1.46
CA ASN A 346 -27.27 10.98 1.71
C ASN A 346 -26.15 12.02 1.89
N TYR A 347 -25.68 12.58 0.79
CA TYR A 347 -24.62 13.60 0.81
C TYR A 347 -25.03 14.88 1.54
N GLU A 348 -26.24 15.38 1.30
CA GLU A 348 -26.70 16.63 1.92
C GLU A 348 -26.82 16.52 3.43
N GLY A 349 -27.36 15.40 3.92
CA GLY A 349 -27.42 15.11 5.36
C GLY A 349 -26.04 14.97 5.98
N LEU A 350 -25.10 14.31 5.29
CA LEU A 350 -23.73 14.17 5.75
C LEU A 350 -23.00 15.52 5.82
N ASN A 351 -23.13 16.34 4.78
CA ASN A 351 -22.54 17.67 4.71
C ASN A 351 -23.02 18.53 5.89
N LYS A 352 -24.34 18.60 6.09
CA LYS A 352 -24.93 19.30 7.23
C LYS A 352 -24.45 18.75 8.58
N ALA A 353 -24.29 17.43 8.70
CA ALA A 353 -23.79 16.84 9.93
C ALA A 353 -22.33 17.23 10.22
N LEU A 354 -21.50 17.32 9.19
CA LEU A 354 -20.10 17.74 9.31
C LEU A 354 -19.93 19.22 9.66
N GLU A 355 -20.97 20.05 9.59
CA GLU A 355 -20.95 21.41 10.17
C GLU A 355 -20.71 21.36 11.69
N GLN A 356 -21.22 20.32 12.38
CA GLN A 356 -20.96 20.14 13.81
C GLN A 356 -19.50 19.83 14.09
N VAL A 357 -18.88 19.00 13.25
CA VAL A 357 -17.43 18.73 13.30
C VAL A 357 -16.66 20.03 13.05
N ALA A 358 -17.09 20.84 12.08
CA ALA A 358 -16.44 22.12 11.81
C ALA A 358 -16.46 23.08 13.00
N GLU A 359 -17.60 23.22 13.67
CA GLU A 359 -17.71 24.03 14.88
C GLU A 359 -16.87 23.47 16.03
N PHE A 360 -16.76 22.15 16.14
CA PHE A 360 -15.87 21.50 17.11
C PHE A 360 -14.40 21.83 16.83
N GLU A 361 -13.93 21.65 15.59
CA GLU A 361 -12.53 21.91 15.20
C GLU A 361 -12.14 23.37 15.49
N LYS A 362 -13.01 24.32 15.14
CA LYS A 362 -12.81 25.75 15.43
C LYS A 362 -12.61 26.05 16.92
N ARG A 363 -13.42 25.42 17.78
CA ARG A 363 -13.25 25.55 19.25
C ARG A 363 -11.96 24.90 19.73
N ALA A 364 -11.63 23.71 19.22
CA ALA A 364 -10.40 23.00 19.59
C ALA A 364 -9.15 23.80 19.22
N ASN A 365 -9.09 24.32 18.00
CA ASN A 365 -7.99 25.15 17.52
C ASN A 365 -7.88 26.46 18.31
N THR A 366 -9.00 27.09 18.66
CA THR A 366 -9.00 28.28 19.55
C THR A 366 -8.37 27.98 20.91
N ARG A 367 -8.60 26.80 21.49
CA ARG A 367 -7.95 26.40 22.76
C ARG A 367 -6.44 26.23 22.59
N VAL A 368 -5.99 25.67 21.47
CA VAL A 368 -4.56 25.50 21.18
C VAL A 368 -3.87 26.86 21.10
N VAL A 369 -4.43 27.81 20.33
CA VAL A 369 -3.91 29.19 20.24
C VAL A 369 -3.88 29.85 21.62
N ASN A 370 -5.00 29.83 22.34
CA ASN A 370 -5.11 30.46 23.67
C ASN A 370 -4.17 29.86 24.72
N SER A 371 -3.81 28.58 24.58
CA SER A 371 -2.88 27.92 25.50
C SER A 371 -1.43 28.41 25.34
N GLY A 372 -1.07 28.97 24.18
CA GLY A 372 0.30 29.33 23.86
C GLY A 372 1.26 28.15 23.72
N VAL A 373 0.75 26.90 23.61
CA VAL A 373 1.58 25.68 23.54
C VAL A 373 2.56 25.67 22.36
N LEU A 374 2.21 26.36 21.27
CA LEU A 374 3.03 26.48 20.06
C LEU A 374 3.94 27.73 20.06
N LYS A 375 3.98 28.51 21.14
CA LYS A 375 4.80 29.73 21.23
C LYS A 375 6.28 29.38 21.44
N GLY A 376 7.17 30.09 20.74
CA GLY A 376 8.61 30.01 20.96
C GLY A 376 9.32 28.89 20.20
N LEU A 377 8.69 28.29 19.19
CA LEU A 377 9.32 27.31 18.30
C LEU A 377 10.17 28.02 17.25
N HIS A 378 11.40 27.55 17.03
CA HIS A 378 12.22 28.06 15.94
C HIS A 378 11.84 27.42 14.61
N LEU A 379 11.74 28.23 13.56
CA LEU A 379 11.45 27.78 12.19
C LEU A 379 12.41 26.67 11.72
N GLU A 380 13.70 26.79 12.03
CA GLU A 380 14.70 25.80 11.63
C GLU A 380 14.52 24.45 12.36
N ASP A 381 14.01 24.45 13.59
CA ASP A 381 13.69 23.21 14.30
C ASP A 381 12.47 22.52 13.68
N ILE A 382 11.46 23.29 13.26
CA ILE A 382 10.29 22.79 12.53
C ILE A 382 10.73 22.18 11.19
N LYS A 383 11.54 22.89 10.40
CA LYS A 383 12.04 22.37 9.12
C LYS A 383 12.84 21.08 9.30
N ARG A 384 13.75 21.05 10.29
CA ARG A 384 14.56 19.86 10.60
C ARG A 384 13.69 18.68 11.02
N ALA A 385 12.62 18.92 11.78
CA ALA A 385 11.67 17.88 12.13
C ALA A 385 10.90 17.37 10.91
N GLY A 386 10.42 18.27 10.04
CA GLY A 386 9.76 17.91 8.79
C GLY A 386 10.65 17.03 7.90
N GLN A 387 11.90 17.43 7.68
CA GLN A 387 12.86 16.65 6.87
C GLN A 387 13.15 15.24 7.40
N ARG A 388 12.98 15.03 8.72
CA ARG A 388 13.20 13.74 9.40
C ARG A 388 11.89 12.98 9.66
N LEU A 389 10.77 13.53 9.20
CA LEU A 389 9.46 12.96 9.42
C LEU A 389 9.36 11.62 8.70
N ILE A 390 8.89 10.61 9.43
CA ILE A 390 8.69 9.27 8.89
C ILE A 390 7.38 9.27 8.13
N LEU A 391 7.47 9.14 6.81
CA LEU A 391 6.32 8.92 5.94
C LEU A 391 5.97 7.43 5.89
N GLN A 392 4.69 7.14 5.64
CA GLN A 392 4.20 5.79 5.39
C GLN A 392 5.01 5.12 4.28
N GLU A 393 5.23 3.81 4.40
CA GLU A 393 5.99 3.04 3.42
C GLU A 393 5.40 3.23 2.01
N GLY A 394 6.25 3.53 1.02
CA GLY A 394 5.84 3.77 -0.37
C GLY A 394 5.30 5.18 -0.68
N CYS A 395 4.90 5.97 0.32
CA CYS A 395 4.32 7.32 0.13
C CYS A 395 5.26 8.26 -0.63
N ARG A 396 6.50 8.42 -0.14
CA ARG A 396 7.52 9.27 -0.80
C ARG A 396 7.80 8.79 -2.22
N GLY A 397 7.98 7.48 -2.41
CA GLY A 397 8.27 6.89 -3.72
C GLY A 397 7.13 7.09 -4.73
N PHE A 398 5.88 7.05 -4.27
CA PHE A 398 4.72 7.37 -5.09
C PHE A 398 4.76 8.82 -5.59
N PHE A 399 4.93 9.79 -4.69
CA PHE A 399 4.99 11.20 -5.09
C PHE A 399 6.21 11.50 -5.99
N GLN A 400 7.35 10.86 -5.75
CA GLN A 400 8.54 11.04 -6.59
C GLN A 400 8.29 10.56 -8.02
N LYS A 401 7.62 9.41 -8.18
CA LYS A 401 7.31 8.90 -9.52
C LYS A 401 6.20 9.70 -10.19
N ILE A 402 5.16 10.14 -9.48
CA ILE A 402 4.03 10.85 -10.09
C ILE A 402 4.43 12.25 -10.58
N VAL A 403 5.25 12.98 -9.81
CA VAL A 403 5.73 14.33 -10.18
C VAL A 403 6.68 14.26 -11.37
N LYS A 404 7.55 13.24 -11.42
CA LYS A 404 8.52 13.03 -12.51
C LYS A 404 7.93 12.30 -13.73
N ASN A 405 6.62 12.06 -13.78
CA ASN A 405 6.01 11.29 -14.85
C ASN A 405 5.69 12.19 -16.07
N ASP A 406 6.57 12.15 -17.07
CA ASP A 406 6.37 12.92 -18.32
C ASP A 406 5.18 12.44 -19.17
N THR A 407 4.72 11.20 -18.97
CA THR A 407 3.61 10.63 -19.75
C THR A 407 2.25 11.08 -19.27
N LEU A 408 2.13 11.47 -17.99
CA LEU A 408 0.87 11.84 -17.37
C LEU A 408 0.96 13.25 -16.80
N LYS A 409 0.21 14.19 -17.40
CA LYS A 409 0.05 15.55 -16.87
C LYS A 409 -0.69 15.51 -15.54
N THR A 410 0.07 15.48 -14.44
CA THR A 410 -0.45 15.39 -13.09
C THR A 410 -0.19 16.68 -12.32
N VAL A 411 -1.16 17.13 -11.54
CA VAL A 411 -0.96 18.16 -10.52
C VAL A 411 -1.31 17.56 -9.17
N VAL A 412 -0.40 17.73 -8.20
CA VAL A 412 -0.58 17.17 -6.85
C VAL A 412 -0.74 18.30 -5.84
N HIS A 413 -1.80 18.20 -5.05
CA HIS A 413 -2.13 19.12 -3.98
C HIS A 413 -2.18 18.37 -2.64
N VAL A 414 -1.46 18.89 -1.65
CA VAL A 414 -1.61 18.44 -0.27
C VAL A 414 -2.62 19.36 0.41
N LEU A 415 -3.75 18.83 0.84
CA LEU A 415 -4.80 19.55 1.58
C LEU A 415 -4.82 19.02 3.01
N SER A 416 -4.47 19.82 4.01
CA SER A 416 -4.29 19.32 5.39
C SER A 416 -4.76 20.31 6.45
N TYR A 417 -5.27 19.78 7.57
CA TYR A 417 -5.59 20.55 8.79
C TYR A 417 -4.37 20.93 9.61
N SER A 418 -3.19 20.41 9.28
CA SER A 418 -1.98 20.64 10.06
C SER A 418 -1.79 22.13 10.33
N TRP A 419 -1.43 22.45 11.57
CA TRP A 419 -1.20 23.83 12.02
C TRP A 419 0.00 24.51 11.36
N CYS A 420 0.87 23.74 10.68
CA CYS A 420 2.14 24.23 10.17
C CYS A 420 2.45 23.74 8.75
N GLY A 421 2.15 24.56 7.74
CA GLY A 421 2.51 24.30 6.36
C GLY A 421 4.02 24.13 6.14
N ASP A 422 4.87 24.81 6.91
CA ASP A 422 6.34 24.68 6.81
C ASP A 422 6.82 23.28 7.17
N LEU A 423 6.17 22.61 8.12
CA LEU A 423 6.47 21.23 8.49
C LEU A 423 6.18 20.30 7.30
N ILE A 424 5.01 20.47 6.66
CA ILE A 424 4.60 19.68 5.48
C ILE A 424 5.57 19.90 4.33
N ARG A 425 5.82 21.17 3.95
CA ARG A 425 6.77 21.52 2.87
C ARG A 425 8.14 20.92 3.14
N SER A 426 8.61 20.98 4.38
CA SER A 426 9.90 20.41 4.76
C SER A 426 9.93 18.88 4.71
N ALA A 427 8.81 18.21 5.00
CA ALA A 427 8.69 16.75 4.87
C ALA A 427 8.87 16.26 3.42
N PHE A 428 8.45 17.07 2.45
CA PHE A 428 8.61 16.78 1.03
C PHE A 428 9.87 17.40 0.41
N SER A 429 10.51 18.38 1.04
CA SER A 429 11.74 19.00 0.51
C SER A 429 12.89 18.02 0.24
N SER A 430 12.91 16.87 0.92
CA SER A 430 13.86 15.80 0.61
C SER A 430 13.41 14.95 -0.59
N GLY A 431 14.18 14.96 -1.67
CA GLY A 431 13.98 14.06 -2.81
C GLY A 431 13.15 14.61 -3.96
N ASP A 432 13.36 15.89 -4.30
CA ASP A 432 12.84 16.57 -5.49
C ASP A 432 11.30 16.71 -5.54
N LEU A 433 10.64 16.93 -4.39
CA LEU A 433 9.18 17.12 -4.31
C LEU A 433 8.78 18.56 -3.98
N ASP A 434 9.64 19.54 -4.26
CA ASP A 434 9.36 20.97 -4.05
C ASP A 434 8.19 21.48 -4.91
N GLU A 435 7.77 20.70 -5.91
CA GLU A 435 6.65 21.00 -6.80
C GLU A 435 5.27 20.71 -6.20
N LEU A 436 5.19 20.04 -5.05
CA LEU A 436 3.92 19.75 -4.39
C LEU A 436 3.26 21.03 -3.85
N LYS A 437 2.01 21.26 -4.24
CA LYS A 437 1.24 22.42 -3.79
C LYS A 437 0.62 22.15 -2.43
N VAL A 438 1.16 22.74 -1.37
CA VAL A 438 0.68 22.56 0.00
C VAL A 438 -0.33 23.64 0.38
N HIS A 439 -1.51 23.22 0.81
CA HIS A 439 -2.55 24.06 1.40
C HIS A 439 -2.85 23.56 2.82
N ALA A 440 -2.48 24.36 3.79
CA ALA A 440 -2.61 24.07 5.22
C ALA A 440 -2.66 25.37 6.01
N ASN A 441 -2.86 25.26 7.32
CA ASN A 441 -2.72 26.39 8.23
C ASN A 441 -1.25 26.82 8.34
N GLU A 442 -1.02 28.06 8.73
CA GLU A 442 0.33 28.61 8.85
C GLU A 442 0.56 29.18 10.25
N LEU A 443 1.66 28.79 10.89
CA LEU A 443 2.10 29.43 12.13
C LEU A 443 2.54 30.86 11.82
N THR A 444 2.28 31.77 12.75
CA THR A 444 2.78 33.14 12.67
C THR A 444 4.12 33.26 13.39
N TYR A 445 5.00 34.10 12.85
CA TYR A 445 6.37 34.24 13.32
C TYR A 445 6.72 35.70 13.61
N GLU A 446 7.47 35.90 14.69
CA GLU A 446 8.28 37.10 14.91
C GLU A 446 9.75 36.71 14.65
N GLU A 447 10.36 37.35 13.64
CA GLU A 447 11.66 36.97 13.07
C GLU A 447 11.70 35.52 12.55
N SER A 448 12.03 34.56 13.42
CA SER A 448 12.09 33.13 13.10
C SER A 448 11.56 32.26 14.24
N VAL A 449 10.80 32.87 15.14
CA VAL A 449 10.23 32.25 16.33
C VAL A 449 8.72 32.37 16.26
N THR A 450 8.00 31.28 16.52
CA THR A 450 6.53 31.30 16.50
C THR A 450 5.96 32.15 17.63
N THR A 451 4.93 32.94 17.33
CA THR A 451 4.25 33.77 18.34
C THR A 451 3.28 32.96 19.21
N GLY A 452 2.82 31.82 18.69
CA GLY A 452 1.75 30.98 19.24
C GLY A 452 0.43 31.08 18.46
N ASP A 453 0.27 32.10 17.60
CA ASP A 453 -0.92 32.26 16.77
C ASP A 453 -0.82 31.46 15.46
N ILE A 454 -1.96 31.03 14.95
CA ILE A 454 -2.11 30.24 13.73
C ILE A 454 -3.04 30.97 12.76
N VAL A 455 -2.61 31.13 11.51
CA VAL A 455 -3.46 31.59 10.40
C VAL A 455 -4.27 30.39 9.91
N MET A 456 -5.55 30.36 10.28
CA MET A 456 -6.48 29.30 9.91
C MET A 456 -6.96 29.46 8.47
N LYS A 457 -6.31 28.75 7.55
CA LYS A 457 -6.71 28.67 6.13
C LYS A 457 -7.59 27.46 5.86
N VAL A 458 -7.22 26.31 6.44
CA VAL A 458 -7.89 25.02 6.29
C VAL A 458 -8.19 24.48 7.69
N GLU A 459 -9.26 24.98 8.31
CA GLU A 459 -9.57 24.69 9.71
C GLU A 459 -10.54 23.52 9.89
N SER A 460 -11.34 23.20 8.87
CA SER A 460 -12.41 22.21 8.99
C SER A 460 -12.77 21.51 7.68
N PRO A 461 -13.68 20.52 7.71
CA PRO A 461 -14.10 19.81 6.50
C PRO A 461 -14.72 20.74 5.45
N MET A 462 -15.30 21.85 5.89
CA MET A 462 -15.95 22.83 5.03
C MET A 462 -14.93 23.65 4.25
N GLU A 463 -13.94 24.23 4.93
CA GLU A 463 -12.86 24.96 4.26
C GLU A 463 -12.04 24.04 3.36
N LYS A 464 -11.81 22.78 3.76
CA LYS A 464 -11.12 21.79 2.90
C LYS A 464 -11.89 21.50 1.61
N LEU A 465 -13.22 21.34 1.70
CA LEU A 465 -14.09 21.16 0.54
C LEU A 465 -14.11 22.43 -0.33
N GLN A 466 -14.11 23.60 0.29
CA GLN A 466 -14.07 24.88 -0.42
C GLN A 466 -12.77 25.00 -1.25
N ASP A 467 -11.61 24.79 -0.62
CA ASP A 467 -10.31 24.80 -1.29
C ASP A 467 -10.25 23.76 -2.42
N PHE A 468 -10.74 22.54 -2.17
CA PHE A 468 -10.84 21.50 -3.19
C PHE A 468 -11.63 21.98 -4.41
N ASN A 469 -12.80 22.59 -4.20
CA ASN A 469 -13.64 23.10 -5.29
C ASN A 469 -13.01 24.29 -6.01
N ASP A 470 -12.38 25.21 -5.28
CA ASP A 470 -11.74 26.39 -5.86
C ASP A 470 -10.56 26.00 -6.75
N ILE A 471 -9.72 25.07 -6.29
CA ILE A 471 -8.62 24.51 -7.09
C ILE A 471 -9.15 23.86 -8.37
N LEU A 472 -10.25 23.10 -8.30
CA LEU A 472 -10.85 22.49 -9.48
C LEU A 472 -11.44 23.53 -10.43
N ASN A 473 -12.06 24.58 -9.91
CA ASN A 473 -12.62 25.66 -10.73
C ASN A 473 -11.52 26.43 -11.49
N GLU A 474 -10.36 26.66 -10.87
CA GLU A 474 -9.19 27.23 -11.54
C GLU A 474 -8.68 26.30 -12.67
N CYS A 475 -8.61 25.00 -12.38
CA CYS A 475 -8.15 23.99 -13.34
C CYS A 475 -9.12 23.76 -14.52
N ASN A 476 -10.43 23.94 -14.33
CA ASN A 476 -11.46 23.68 -15.35
C ASN A 476 -11.31 24.53 -16.62
N SER A 477 -10.54 25.62 -16.57
CA SER A 477 -10.17 26.40 -17.75
C SER A 477 -9.23 25.65 -18.71
N GLU A 478 -8.61 24.55 -18.28
CA GLU A 478 -7.55 23.82 -18.99
C GLU A 478 -7.95 22.43 -19.53
N GLY A 479 -9.21 22.00 -19.40
CA GLY A 479 -9.71 20.72 -19.94
C GLY A 479 -10.56 19.90 -18.97
N LYS A 480 -10.82 18.62 -19.29
CA LYS A 480 -11.50 17.68 -18.37
C LYS A 480 -10.49 17.08 -17.39
N HIS A 481 -10.73 17.23 -16.10
CA HIS A 481 -9.89 16.68 -15.04
C HIS A 481 -10.51 15.41 -14.47
N LEU A 482 -9.70 14.36 -14.31
CA LEU A 482 -10.03 13.26 -13.42
C LEU A 482 -9.43 13.57 -12.05
N THR A 483 -10.25 13.45 -11.01
CA THR A 483 -9.85 13.81 -9.65
C THR A 483 -9.71 12.58 -8.77
N VAL A 484 -8.56 12.48 -8.09
CA VAL A 484 -8.31 11.46 -7.07
C VAL A 484 -8.10 12.19 -5.74
N TYR A 485 -8.80 11.77 -4.69
CA TYR A 485 -8.54 12.24 -3.34
C TYR A 485 -8.08 11.07 -2.47
N ILE A 486 -6.96 11.24 -1.76
CA ILE A 486 -6.39 10.23 -0.86
C ILE A 486 -6.44 10.79 0.58
N GLY A 487 -7.12 10.09 1.49
CA GLY A 487 -7.23 10.51 2.88
C GLY A 487 -7.74 9.40 3.80
N GLY A 488 -7.90 9.68 5.09
CA GLY A 488 -8.24 8.65 6.09
C GLY A 488 -9.10 9.11 7.26
N SER A 489 -9.35 10.42 7.36
CA SER A 489 -10.00 11.06 8.50
C SER A 489 -11.44 11.50 8.20
N VAL A 490 -12.24 11.73 9.25
CA VAL A 490 -13.58 12.32 9.10
C VAL A 490 -13.53 13.65 8.35
N GLY A 491 -12.44 14.42 8.52
CA GLY A 491 -12.23 15.68 7.83
C GLY A 491 -12.12 15.56 6.32
N ASP A 492 -11.68 14.42 5.82
CA ASP A 492 -11.52 14.16 4.40
C ASP A 492 -12.82 13.77 3.70
N LEU A 493 -13.87 13.43 4.46
CA LEU A 493 -14.99 12.68 3.92
C LEU A 493 -15.74 13.42 2.80
N LEU A 494 -15.87 14.74 2.90
CA LEU A 494 -16.49 15.54 1.85
C LEU A 494 -15.67 15.54 0.57
N CYS A 495 -14.35 15.78 0.67
CA CYS A 495 -13.47 15.80 -0.49
C CYS A 495 -13.31 14.40 -1.12
N LEU A 496 -13.22 13.36 -0.29
CA LEU A 496 -13.23 11.96 -0.71
C LEU A 496 -14.47 11.62 -1.55
N LEU A 497 -15.65 12.09 -1.13
CA LEU A 497 -16.90 11.86 -1.85
C LEU A 497 -17.03 12.76 -3.07
N GLN A 498 -16.51 13.98 -3.04
CA GLN A 498 -16.59 14.92 -4.15
C GLN A 498 -15.68 14.51 -5.32
N ALA A 499 -14.52 13.92 -5.03
CA ALA A 499 -13.59 13.42 -6.06
C ALA A 499 -14.19 12.28 -6.88
N ASP A 500 -13.76 12.17 -8.14
CA ASP A 500 -14.18 11.08 -9.04
C ASP A 500 -13.76 9.71 -8.50
N ILE A 501 -12.61 9.68 -7.82
CA ILE A 501 -12.06 8.51 -7.14
C ILE A 501 -11.60 8.92 -5.74
N GLY A 502 -12.42 8.65 -4.72
CA GLY A 502 -12.03 8.76 -3.31
C GLY A 502 -11.34 7.50 -2.83
N ILE A 503 -10.08 7.61 -2.42
CA ILE A 503 -9.25 6.53 -1.88
C ILE A 503 -9.02 6.74 -0.39
N VAL A 504 -9.42 5.74 0.40
CA VAL A 504 -9.28 5.74 1.85
C VAL A 504 -8.10 4.88 2.26
N ILE A 505 -7.07 5.49 2.86
CA ILE A 505 -5.93 4.81 3.48
C ILE A 505 -5.94 5.11 4.98
N GLY A 506 -5.59 4.13 5.82
CA GLY A 506 -5.58 4.35 7.27
C GLY A 506 -6.97 4.65 7.87
N SER A 507 -8.03 4.09 7.27
CA SER A 507 -9.44 4.37 7.61
C SER A 507 -9.75 4.34 9.12
N SER A 508 -10.00 5.52 9.70
CA SER A 508 -10.35 5.63 11.12
C SER A 508 -11.71 5.00 11.44
N SER A 509 -11.91 4.53 12.67
CA SER A 509 -13.18 3.96 13.13
C SER A 509 -14.32 4.97 13.01
N SER A 510 -14.07 6.23 13.35
CA SER A 510 -15.05 7.33 13.26
C SER A 510 -15.42 7.64 11.81
N LEU A 511 -14.46 7.65 10.87
CA LEU A 511 -14.75 7.79 9.43
C LEU A 511 -15.69 6.69 8.94
N ARG A 512 -15.42 5.43 9.29
CA ARG A 512 -16.28 4.30 8.88
C ARG A 512 -17.68 4.41 9.49
N ARG A 513 -17.77 4.62 10.80
CA ARG A 513 -19.05 4.75 11.52
C ARG A 513 -19.91 5.86 10.92
N LEU A 514 -19.32 7.04 10.72
CA LEU A 514 -20.01 8.19 10.16
C LEU A 514 -20.39 7.95 8.69
N GLY A 515 -19.45 7.48 7.86
CA GLY A 515 -19.73 7.17 6.45
C GLY A 515 -20.86 6.16 6.31
N ASP A 516 -20.81 5.05 7.05
CA ASP A 516 -21.85 4.02 7.05
C ASP A 516 -23.21 4.57 7.51
N HIS A 517 -23.22 5.49 8.48
CA HIS A 517 -24.44 6.15 8.97
C HIS A 517 -25.16 6.93 7.88
N PHE A 518 -24.39 7.54 6.98
CA PHE A 518 -24.87 8.33 5.85
C PHE A 518 -24.92 7.55 4.52
N GLY A 519 -24.81 6.22 4.58
CA GLY A 519 -24.95 5.33 3.42
C GLY A 519 -23.76 5.32 2.46
N VAL A 520 -22.57 5.71 2.93
CA VAL A 520 -21.31 5.55 2.18
C VAL A 520 -20.90 4.08 2.20
N SER A 521 -20.45 3.56 1.06
CA SER A 521 -19.93 2.20 0.90
C SER A 521 -18.42 2.22 0.81
N PHE A 522 -17.74 1.59 1.77
CA PHE A 522 -16.30 1.39 1.74
C PHE A 522 -15.97 0.06 1.05
N VAL A 523 -15.35 0.12 -0.13
CA VAL A 523 -15.09 -1.05 -0.98
C VAL A 523 -13.57 -1.22 -1.14
N PRO A 524 -12.98 -2.41 -0.91
CA PRO A 524 -11.58 -2.63 -1.24
C PRO A 524 -11.27 -2.24 -2.68
N LEU A 525 -10.18 -1.50 -2.91
CA LEU A 525 -9.88 -0.91 -4.21
C LEU A 525 -9.87 -1.96 -5.33
N PHE A 526 -9.17 -3.09 -5.14
CA PHE A 526 -9.15 -4.19 -6.11
C PHE A 526 -10.55 -4.71 -6.46
N THR A 527 -11.42 -4.95 -5.47
CA THR A 527 -12.83 -5.33 -5.68
C THR A 527 -13.59 -4.29 -6.51
N GLY A 528 -13.37 -3.02 -6.19
CA GLY A 528 -13.93 -1.88 -6.91
C GLY A 528 -13.50 -1.85 -8.38
N LEU A 529 -12.22 -2.06 -8.63
CA LEU A 529 -11.63 -2.11 -9.98
C LEU A 529 -12.17 -3.29 -10.77
N VAL A 530 -12.30 -4.49 -10.18
CA VAL A 530 -12.88 -5.65 -10.87
C VAL A 530 -14.31 -5.37 -11.31
N LYS A 531 -15.11 -4.71 -10.46
CA LYS A 531 -16.45 -4.28 -10.84
C LYS A 531 -16.42 -3.24 -11.97
N LYS A 532 -15.53 -2.25 -11.90
CA LYS A 532 -15.36 -1.21 -12.92
C LYS A 532 -14.87 -1.75 -14.26
N GLN A 533 -14.00 -2.76 -14.26
CA GLN A 533 -13.56 -3.46 -15.46
C GLN A 533 -14.74 -4.22 -16.09
N ARG A 534 -15.59 -4.89 -15.29
CA ARG A 534 -16.83 -5.51 -15.79
C ARG A 534 -17.82 -4.48 -16.37
N GLU A 535 -17.91 -3.28 -15.79
CA GLU A 535 -18.71 -2.16 -16.33
C GLU A 535 -18.16 -1.70 -17.69
N LEU A 536 -16.84 -1.52 -17.82
CA LEU A 536 -16.18 -1.16 -19.08
C LEU A 536 -16.53 -2.14 -20.22
N VAL A 537 -16.50 -3.44 -19.93
CA VAL A 537 -16.82 -4.49 -20.92
C VAL A 537 -18.28 -4.45 -21.36
N LYS A 538 -19.20 -4.19 -20.42
CA LYS A 538 -20.65 -4.19 -20.70
C LYS A 538 -21.09 -2.92 -21.43
N ASP A 539 -20.59 -1.78 -20.98
CA ASP A 539 -21.09 -0.46 -21.38
C ASP A 539 -20.16 0.27 -22.36
N GLY A 540 -18.98 -0.30 -22.66
CA GLY A 540 -17.95 0.29 -23.54
C GLY A 540 -17.28 1.53 -22.95
N SER A 541 -17.59 1.90 -21.71
CA SER A 541 -16.98 3.03 -21.00
C SER A 541 -16.97 2.79 -19.49
N CYS A 542 -15.90 3.25 -18.83
CA CYS A 542 -15.83 3.29 -17.38
C CYS A 542 -15.96 4.74 -16.92
N ASN A 543 -17.11 5.09 -16.35
CA ASN A 543 -17.31 6.41 -15.77
C ASN A 543 -16.97 6.38 -14.27
N TRP A 544 -15.86 7.05 -13.95
CA TRP A 544 -15.59 7.55 -12.61
C TRP A 544 -16.46 8.77 -12.36
N LYS A 545 -17.04 8.87 -11.17
CA LYS A 545 -17.96 9.95 -10.85
C LYS A 545 -17.94 10.21 -9.36
N GLY A 546 -17.72 11.48 -9.00
CA GLY A 546 -17.94 11.97 -7.65
C GLY A 546 -19.39 11.80 -7.21
N LEU A 547 -19.59 11.85 -5.90
CA LEU A 547 -20.88 11.73 -5.22
C LEU A 547 -21.60 10.41 -5.54
N SER A 548 -20.85 9.36 -5.83
CA SER A 548 -21.39 8.00 -6.02
C SER A 548 -21.78 7.32 -4.70
N GLY A 549 -21.28 7.84 -3.57
CA GLY A 549 -21.39 7.20 -2.27
C GLY A 549 -20.45 6.00 -2.09
N ILE A 550 -19.52 5.75 -3.03
CA ILE A 550 -18.53 4.67 -2.95
C ILE A 550 -17.14 5.27 -2.70
N LEU A 551 -16.46 4.77 -1.68
CA LEU A 551 -15.06 5.08 -1.39
C LEU A 551 -14.21 3.82 -1.44
N TYR A 552 -13.03 3.92 -2.02
CA TYR A 552 -12.15 2.77 -2.24
C TYR A 552 -11.11 2.65 -1.13
N THR A 553 -11.13 1.56 -0.36
CA THR A 553 -10.18 1.37 0.73
C THR A 553 -8.92 0.65 0.25
N VAL A 554 -7.77 1.11 0.71
CA VAL A 554 -6.46 0.46 0.53
C VAL A 554 -5.79 0.23 1.86
N SER A 555 -4.88 -0.74 1.90
CA SER A 555 -4.05 -1.09 3.05
C SER A 555 -2.65 -0.49 2.97
N SER A 556 -2.21 -0.06 1.79
CA SER A 556 -0.86 0.48 1.57
C SER A 556 -0.79 1.46 0.41
N TRP A 557 0.26 2.29 0.39
CA TRP A 557 0.58 3.14 -0.76
C TRP A 557 0.96 2.34 -2.02
N ALA A 558 1.39 1.09 -1.88
CA ALA A 558 1.69 0.23 -3.02
C ALA A 558 0.44 -0.05 -3.86
N GLU A 559 -0.75 -0.18 -3.25
CA GLU A 559 -2.01 -0.35 -3.99
C GLU A 559 -2.37 0.92 -4.78
N ILE A 560 -2.20 2.09 -4.17
CA ILE A 560 -2.41 3.39 -4.84
C ILE A 560 -1.45 3.54 -6.02
N HIS A 561 -0.17 3.20 -5.80
CA HIS A 561 0.86 3.25 -6.82
C HIS A 561 0.56 2.30 -7.97
N ALA A 562 0.28 1.03 -7.69
CA ALA A 562 0.01 0.04 -8.70
C ALA A 562 -1.25 0.38 -9.51
N PHE A 563 -2.29 0.91 -8.85
CA PHE A 563 -3.49 1.40 -9.52
C PHE A 563 -3.20 2.58 -10.46
N ILE A 564 -2.51 3.62 -9.98
CA ILE A 564 -2.33 4.87 -10.73
C ILE A 564 -1.21 4.75 -11.78
N LEU A 565 -0.04 4.27 -11.37
CA LEU A 565 1.19 4.27 -12.18
C LEU A 565 1.52 2.90 -12.79
N GLY A 566 1.08 1.81 -12.16
CA GLY A 566 1.53 0.46 -12.50
C GLY A 566 2.88 0.11 -11.88
N SER A 567 3.45 -1.03 -12.28
CA SER A 567 4.76 -1.56 -11.84
C SER A 567 5.95 -0.75 -12.33
#